data_AF-S3ZEW9-F1
#
_entry.id   AF-S3ZEW9-F1
#
_cell.length_a   1.000
_cell.length_b   1.000
_cell.length_c   1.000
_cell.angle_alpha   90.00
_cell.angle_beta   90.00
_cell.angle_gamma   90.00
#
_symmetry.space_group_name_H-M   'P 1'
#
loop_
_entity.id
_entity.type
_entity.pdbx_description
1 polymer ?
#
loop_
_entity_poly.entity_id
_entity_poly.type
_entity_poly.pdbx_seq_one_letter_code
_entity_poly.pdbx_strand_id
1 'polypeptide(L)' 'MGSSGSAVEHAQCLINMYGYGIAEDGKFGGETLGAVRDLQTRCGITRDGAIGTNTWNCLHPDQLPNPR' A
#
# COMPACT_ATOMS: atom_id res chain seq x y z
N MET A 1 14.28 12.00 11.00
CA MET A 1 13.08 12.42 10.24
C MET A 1 13.31 12.04 8.79
N GLY A 2 12.67 10.97 8.34
CA GLY A 2 12.78 10.44 6.98
C GLY A 2 11.71 9.39 6.68
N SER A 3 10.64 9.37 7.46
CA SER A 3 9.69 8.25 7.52
C SER A 3 8.78 8.16 6.30
N SER A 4 8.68 9.21 5.49
CA SER A 4 7.83 9.20 4.29
C SER A 4 8.44 8.40 3.15
N GLY A 5 9.77 8.31 3.06
CA GLY A 5 10.43 7.56 1.98
C GLY A 5 10.38 6.05 2.21
N SER A 6 10.81 5.61 3.39
CA SER A 6 10.84 4.18 3.73
C SER A 6 9.45 3.55 3.85
N ALA A 7 8.45 4.30 4.34
CA ALA A 7 7.07 3.80 4.38
C ALA A 7 6.49 3.67 2.97
N VAL A 8 6.79 4.59 2.06
CA VAL A 8 6.34 4.48 0.66
C VAL A 8 7.05 3.32 -0.04
N GLU A 9 8.34 3.13 0.18
CA GLU A 9 9.11 2.00 -0.34
C GLU A 9 8.51 0.66 0.12
N HIS A 10 8.19 0.55 1.42
CA HIS A 10 7.56 -0.65 1.97
C HIS A 10 6.17 -0.91 1.37
N ALA A 11 5.37 0.14 1.19
CA ALA A 11 4.08 0.02 0.52
C ALA A 11 4.23 -0.39 -0.94
N GLN A 12 5.20 0.18 -1.67
CA GLN A 12 5.49 -0.19 -3.06
C GLN A 12 5.86 -1.67 -3.16
N CYS A 13 6.66 -2.19 -2.23
CA CYS A 13 7.00 -3.62 -2.16
C CYS A 13 5.78 -4.52 -1.97
N LEU A 14 4.92 -4.18 -0.99
CA LEU A 14 3.68 -4.94 -0.75
C LEU A 14 2.71 -4.84 -1.92
N ILE A 15 2.58 -3.67 -2.53
CA ILE A 15 1.79 -3.45 -3.75
C ILE A 15 2.35 -4.33 -4.88
N ASN A 16 3.66 -4.40 -5.07
CA ASN A 16 4.26 -5.26 -6.08
C ASN A 16 4.00 -6.76 -5.85
N MET A 17 3.87 -7.19 -4.59
CA MET A 17 3.43 -8.55 -4.26
C MET A 17 2.03 -8.87 -4.80
N TYR A 18 1.16 -7.87 -4.96
CA TYR A 18 -0.15 -8.01 -5.61
C TYR A 18 -0.11 -7.93 -7.15
N GLY A 19 1.09 -7.77 -7.75
CA GLY A 19 1.29 -7.83 -9.20
C GLY A 19 1.19 -6.49 -9.94
N TYR A 20 1.28 -5.35 -9.25
CA TYR A 20 1.20 -4.03 -9.90
C TYR A 20 2.48 -3.61 -10.64
N GLY A 21 3.66 -4.09 -10.25
CA GLY A 21 4.92 -3.86 -10.96
C GLY A 21 5.39 -2.39 -11.02
N ILE A 22 5.18 -1.63 -9.95
CA ILE A 22 5.60 -0.22 -9.81
C ILE A 22 7.05 -0.11 -9.30
N ALA A 23 7.65 1.07 -9.47
CA ALA A 23 8.98 1.36 -8.92
C ALA A 23 8.95 1.43 -7.37
N GLU A 24 9.92 0.79 -6.72
CA GLU A 24 10.15 0.82 -5.25
C GLU A 24 11.22 1.86 -4.91
N ASP A 25 10.95 3.11 -5.26
CA ASP A 25 11.90 4.23 -5.12
C ASP A 25 11.66 5.08 -3.86
N GLY A 26 10.70 4.70 -3.03
CA GLY A 26 10.27 5.46 -1.86
C GLY A 26 9.57 6.77 -2.21
N LYS A 27 9.19 6.99 -3.47
CA LYS A 27 8.52 8.22 -3.91
C LYS A 27 7.06 7.97 -4.19
N PHE A 28 6.23 8.84 -3.62
CA PHE A 28 4.80 8.80 -3.85
C PHE A 28 4.45 9.50 -5.17
N GLY A 29 4.68 8.80 -6.28
CA GLY A 29 4.37 9.26 -7.63
C GLY A 29 2.97 8.88 -8.11
N GLY A 30 2.65 9.23 -9.36
CA GLY A 30 1.37 8.89 -9.99
C GLY A 30 1.12 7.38 -10.11
N GLU A 31 2.18 6.59 -10.33
CA GLU A 31 2.11 5.12 -10.40
C GLU A 31 1.76 4.52 -9.04
N THR A 32 2.47 4.92 -7.97
CA THR A 32 2.17 4.52 -6.59
C THR A 32 0.74 4.92 -6.20
N LEU A 33 0.32 6.15 -6.52
CA LEU A 33 -1.04 6.63 -6.27
C LEU A 33 -2.08 5.78 -7.01
N GLY A 34 -1.84 5.43 -8.27
CA GLY A 34 -2.73 4.57 -9.06
C GLY A 34 -2.90 3.20 -8.44
N ALA A 35 -1.79 2.56 -8.06
CA ALA A 35 -1.79 1.24 -7.45
C ALA A 35 -2.44 1.23 -6.05
N VAL A 36 -2.15 2.24 -5.21
CA VAL A 36 -2.81 2.40 -3.90
C VAL A 36 -4.32 2.52 -4.07
N ARG A 37 -4.78 3.29 -5.04
CA ARG A 37 -6.21 3.50 -5.30
C ARG A 37 -6.91 2.22 -5.78
N ASP A 38 -6.26 1.42 -6.62
CA ASP A 38 -6.81 0.13 -7.04
C ASP A 38 -6.87 -0.84 -5.86
N LEU A 39 -5.81 -0.90 -5.04
CA LEU A 39 -5.78 -1.71 -3.83
C LEU A 39 -6.89 -1.31 -2.85
N GLN A 40 -7.07 -0.02 -2.58
CA GLN A 40 -8.15 0.51 -1.75
C GLN A 40 -9.53 0.07 -2.28
N THR A 41 -9.69 0.06 -3.61
CA THR A 41 -10.92 -0.42 -4.28
C THR A 41 -11.12 -1.92 -4.05
N ARG A 42 -10.08 -2.74 -4.21
CA ARG A 42 -10.13 -4.19 -3.95
C ARG A 42 -10.45 -4.51 -2.50
N CYS A 43 -9.98 -3.66 -1.59
CA CYS A 43 -10.24 -3.76 -0.17
C CYS A 43 -11.60 -3.23 0.30
N GLY A 44 -12.35 -2.56 -0.58
CA GLY A 44 -13.62 -1.94 -0.20
C GLY A 44 -13.49 -0.77 0.79
N ILE A 45 -12.33 -0.10 0.82
CA ILE A 45 -12.10 1.10 1.64
C ILE A 45 -12.14 2.36 0.76
N THR A 46 -12.12 3.53 1.39
CA THR A 46 -12.11 4.82 0.69
C THR A 46 -10.92 4.90 -0.27
N ARG A 47 -11.22 5.22 -1.55
CA ARG A 47 -10.22 5.43 -2.62
C ARG A 47 -9.62 6.83 -2.56
N ASP A 48 -9.05 7.20 -1.41
CA ASP A 48 -8.43 8.51 -1.18
C ASP A 48 -7.01 8.60 -1.78
N GLY A 49 -6.38 7.46 -2.10
CA GLY A 49 -5.03 7.41 -2.63
C GLY A 49 -3.94 7.77 -1.62
N ALA A 50 -4.24 7.77 -0.32
CA ALA A 50 -3.28 7.92 0.75
C ALA A 50 -3.01 6.58 1.43
N ILE A 51 -1.77 6.36 1.85
CA ILE A 51 -1.37 5.17 2.61
C ILE A 51 -1.61 5.43 4.10
N GLY A 52 -2.88 5.42 4.51
CA GLY A 52 -3.30 5.48 5.91
C GLY A 52 -3.38 4.09 6.55
N THR A 53 -3.78 4.04 7.82
CA THR A 53 -3.93 2.79 8.59
C THR A 53 -4.79 1.74 7.87
N ASN A 54 -5.89 2.15 7.24
CA ASN A 54 -6.75 1.23 6.49
C ASN A 54 -6.05 0.62 5.27
N THR A 55 -5.29 1.44 4.53
CA THR A 55 -4.47 0.98 3.41
C THR A 55 -3.37 0.03 3.89
N TRP A 56 -2.74 0.33 5.03
CA TRP A 56 -1.75 -0.58 5.64
C TRP A 56 -2.36 -1.93 6.04
N ASN A 57 -3.52 -1.92 6.70
CA ASN A 57 -4.23 -3.16 7.04
C ASN A 57 -4.55 -4.02 5.80
N CYS A 58 -4.77 -3.38 4.65
CA CYS A 58 -4.97 -4.04 3.37
C CYS A 58 -3.69 -4.60 2.75
N LEU A 59 -2.58 -3.89 2.91
CA LEU A 59 -1.27 -4.30 2.41
C LEU A 59 -0.69 -5.47 3.21
N HIS A 60 -1.06 -5.61 4.48
CA HIS A 60 -0.62 -6.68 5.38
C HIS A 60 -1.67 -7.82 5.48
N PRO A 61 -1.55 -8.89 4.68
CA PRO A 61 -2.43 -10.05 4.81
C PRO A 61 -2.29 -10.78 6.17
N ASP A 62 -1.18 -10.56 6.90
CA ASP A 62 -0.89 -11.17 8.21
C ASP A 62 -1.58 -10.49 9.42
N GLN A 63 -2.33 -9.40 9.23
CA GLN A 63 -3.18 -8.84 10.29
C GLN A 63 -4.59 -9.46 10.34
N LEU A 64 -4.80 -10.59 9.67
CA LEU A 64 -5.84 -11.52 10.10
C LEU A 64 -5.56 -11.88 11.56
N PRO A 65 -6.51 -11.71 12.50
CA PRO A 65 -6.35 -12.29 13.82
C PRO A 65 -6.10 -13.78 13.61
N ASN A 66 -4.91 -14.22 14.04
CA ASN A 66 -4.52 -15.62 14.15
C ASN A 66 -5.76 -16.50 14.42
N PRO A 67 -6.13 -17.46 13.55
CA PRO A 67 -7.20 -18.39 13.88
C PRO A 67 -6.75 -19.15 15.14
N ARG A 68 -7.66 -19.14 16.13
CA ARG A 68 -7.50 -19.54 17.54
C ARG A 68 -6.57 -20.72 17.81
#